data_AF-A0A6S7D0W5-F1
#
_entry.id   AF-A0A6S7D0W5-F1
#
_cell.length_a   1.000
_cell.length_b   1.000
_cell.length_c   1.000
_cell.angle_alpha   90.00
_cell.angle_beta   90.00
_cell.angle_gamma   90.00
#
_symmetry.space_group_name_H-M   'P 1'
#
loop_
_entity.id
_entity.type
_entity.pdbx_description
1 polymer ?
#
loop_
_entity_poly.entity_id
_entity_poly.type
_entity_poly.pdbx_seq_one_letter_code
_entity_poly.pdbx_strand_id
1 'polypeptide(L)'
;MSKRWGEYDSCETVRACYTVYPVPEAAALWCGVPREELRQELRAAVPVGEADAMSRAVLRHPYLPCLEPRIRAMHLAIDAGQLDAFRENGRRLPKGEHVAYERRHVYGLDLKEWAKAITPSERPAFLFDEVERGIHTGITQEAYQSLKAAHDAKEQNVIRANGRIRELEEEKARVEAERNSLKGMVDRMSAQLASAPPSERSETTYLNVIAGLVRLLTPSQVQDLAGARYDSQAAVIQALLAAFPARPGIAQRTLQERFAAANRSIDAS
;
A
#
# COMPACT_ATOMS: atom_id res chain seq x y z
N MET A 1 14.07 52.42 12.42
CA MET A 1 15.28 51.66 12.78
C MET A 1 16.12 51.49 11.52
N SER A 2 17.25 52.20 11.45
CA SER A 2 18.15 52.16 10.29
C SER A 2 18.84 50.79 10.25
N LYS A 3 18.66 50.04 9.16
CA LYS A 3 19.38 48.78 8.94
C LYS A 3 20.88 49.08 8.94
N ARG A 4 21.63 48.45 9.85
CA ARG A 4 23.09 48.59 9.90
C ARG A 4 23.67 47.95 8.63
N TRP A 5 24.59 48.66 7.98
CA TRP A 5 25.39 48.15 6.87
C TRP A 5 26.01 46.79 7.28
N GLY A 6 25.71 45.71 6.54
CA GLY A 6 26.26 44.37 6.80
C GLY A 6 25.25 43.20 6.91
N GLU A 7 23.94 43.42 6.77
CA GLU A 7 22.92 42.34 6.86
C GLU A 7 22.93 41.33 5.69
N TYR A 8 23.77 41.53 4.68
CA TYR A 8 24.10 40.52 3.68
C TYR A 8 25.58 40.18 3.83
N ASP A 9 25.90 39.09 4.53
CA ASP A 9 27.27 38.59 4.69
C ASP A 9 27.76 37.95 3.37
N SER A 10 27.82 38.76 2.31
CA SER A 10 28.33 38.37 0.98
C SER A 10 29.86 38.21 0.97
N CYS A 11 30.52 38.51 2.09
CA CYS A 11 31.97 38.46 2.22
C CYS A 11 32.49 37.07 2.59
N GLU A 12 31.67 36.18 3.16
CA GLU A 12 32.14 34.86 3.60
C GLU A 12 32.59 33.98 2.43
N THR A 13 31.80 33.90 1.35
CA THR A 13 32.16 33.14 0.15
C THR A 13 33.42 33.69 -0.51
N VAL A 14 33.54 35.02 -0.59
CA VAL A 14 34.74 35.67 -1.15
C VAL A 14 35.96 35.36 -0.28
N ARG A 15 35.84 35.51 1.05
CA ARG A 15 36.90 35.16 1.99
C ARG A 15 37.30 33.70 1.85
N ALA A 16 36.33 32.78 1.74
CA ALA A 16 36.60 31.36 1.56
C ALA A 16 37.39 31.07 0.27
N CYS A 17 36.98 31.64 -0.86
CA CYS A 17 37.64 31.42 -2.16
C CYS A 17 39.06 31.98 -2.23
N TYR A 18 39.33 33.13 -1.59
CA TYR A 18 40.64 33.79 -1.65
C TYR A 18 41.56 33.49 -0.46
N THR A 19 41.12 32.63 0.47
CA THR A 19 41.99 32.12 1.55
C THR A 19 42.92 31.03 1.03
N VAL A 20 44.16 31.03 1.53
CA VAL A 20 45.17 30.00 1.28
C VAL A 20 45.13 29.03 2.46
N TYR A 21 44.71 27.79 2.20
CA TYR A 21 44.55 26.77 3.24
C TYR A 21 45.73 25.80 3.22
N PRO A 22 46.35 25.50 4.37
CA PRO A 22 47.17 24.30 4.50
C PRO A 22 46.34 23.07 4.13
N VAL A 23 46.93 22.10 3.43
CA VAL A 23 46.19 20.90 2.98
C VAL A 23 45.49 20.16 4.13
N PRO A 24 46.12 19.92 5.31
CA PRO A 24 45.43 19.29 6.43
C PRO A 24 44.23 20.09 6.96
N GLU A 25 44.33 21.42 6.96
CA GLU A 25 43.24 22.31 7.38
C GLU A 25 42.07 22.26 6.39
N ALA A 26 42.36 22.34 5.09
CA ALA A 26 41.34 22.21 4.05
C ALA A 26 40.59 20.88 4.15
N ALA A 27 41.30 19.77 4.39
CA ALA A 27 40.70 18.45 4.52
C ALA A 27 39.83 18.33 5.78
N ALA A 28 40.27 18.88 6.92
CA ALA A 28 39.49 18.89 8.15
C ALA A 28 38.23 19.75 8.04
N LEU A 29 38.31 20.94 7.42
CA LEU A 29 37.14 21.77 7.11
C LEU A 29 36.16 21.04 6.17
N TRP A 30 36.69 20.27 5.21
CA TRP A 30 35.85 19.43 4.34
C TRP A 30 35.19 18.28 5.11
N CYS A 31 35.85 17.73 6.13
CA CYS A 31 35.26 16.80 7.09
C CYS A 31 34.17 17.41 7.98
N GLY A 32 33.91 18.72 7.89
CA GLY A 32 32.88 19.40 8.68
C GLY A 32 33.36 19.86 10.05
N VAL A 33 34.68 19.86 10.30
CA VAL A 33 35.25 20.41 11.54
C VAL A 33 35.03 21.93 11.55
N PRO A 34 34.40 22.51 12.60
CA PRO A 34 34.26 23.95 12.74
C PRO A 34 35.62 24.66 12.78
N ARG A 35 35.68 25.93 12.33
CA ARG A 35 36.95 26.69 12.28
C ARG A 35 37.57 26.88 13.66
N GLU A 36 36.73 26.93 14.68
CA GLU A 36 37.08 27.11 16.09
C GLU A 36 37.79 25.88 16.67
N GLU A 37 37.37 24.69 16.23
CA GLU A 37 37.86 23.39 16.71
C GLU A 37 39.01 22.84 15.85
N LEU A 38 39.20 23.39 14.65
CA LEU A 38 40.18 22.94 13.65
C LEU A 38 41.59 22.71 14.22
N ARG A 39 42.10 23.64 15.02
CA ARG A 39 43.44 23.53 15.61
C ARG A 39 43.54 22.41 16.64
N GLN A 40 42.47 22.16 17.39
CA GLN A 40 42.43 21.10 18.39
C GLN A 40 42.38 19.72 17.71
N GLU A 41 41.49 19.55 16.74
CA GLU A 41 41.33 18.29 16.01
C GLU A 41 42.60 17.91 15.23
N LEU A 42 43.27 18.88 14.60
CA LEU A 42 44.53 18.61 13.89
C LEU A 42 45.69 18.26 14.84
N ARG A 43 45.70 18.76 16.08
CA ARG A 43 46.69 18.35 17.10
C ARG A 43 46.45 16.93 17.61
N ALA A 44 45.20 16.47 17.61
CA ALA A 44 44.84 15.11 17.99
C ALA A 44 45.10 14.10 16.84
N ALA A 45 45.30 14.59 15.62
CA ALA A 45 45.63 13.74 14.48
C ALA A 45 47.11 13.34 14.49
N VAL A 46 47.39 12.11 14.03
CA VAL A 46 48.74 11.56 13.95
C VAL A 46 49.11 11.22 12.50
N PRO A 47 50.38 11.29 12.10
CA PRO A 47 50.79 10.85 10.78
C PRO A 47 50.44 9.39 10.50
N VAL A 48 50.19 9.07 9.23
CA VAL A 48 49.93 7.69 8.80
C VAL A 48 51.21 6.85 8.84
N GLY A 49 52.37 7.46 8.70
CA GLY A 49 53.66 6.82 8.91
C GLY A 49 54.83 7.78 8.79
N GLU A 50 56.05 7.25 8.96
CA GLU A 50 57.30 8.03 8.91
C GLU A 50 58.19 7.69 7.71
N ALA A 51 57.79 6.70 6.90
CA ALA A 51 58.61 6.11 5.84
C ALA A 51 58.98 7.09 4.72
N ASP A 52 58.06 8.01 4.37
CA ASP A 52 58.26 9.00 3.31
C ASP A 52 57.59 10.34 3.67
N ALA A 53 57.86 11.38 2.86
CA ALA A 53 57.33 12.72 3.09
C ALA A 53 55.80 12.80 2.98
N MET A 54 55.20 12.01 2.09
CA MET A 54 53.74 11.92 1.95
C MET A 54 53.10 11.36 3.23
N SER A 55 53.66 10.27 3.76
CA SER A 55 53.15 9.56 4.94
C SER A 55 53.21 10.40 6.22
N ARG A 56 54.22 11.29 6.30
CA ARG A 56 54.34 12.27 7.40
C ARG A 56 53.33 13.41 7.30
N ALA A 57 53.02 13.85 6.08
CA ALA A 57 52.07 14.93 5.83
C ALA A 57 50.60 14.48 5.88
N VAL A 58 50.32 13.21 5.57
CA VAL A 58 48.98 12.63 5.66
C VAL A 58 48.66 12.27 7.10
N LEU A 59 47.61 12.90 7.64
CA LEU A 59 47.17 12.72 9.02
C LEU A 59 45.94 11.81 9.11
N ARG A 60 45.87 10.99 10.16
CA ARG A 60 44.69 10.22 10.56
C ARG A 60 44.22 10.68 11.92
N HIS A 61 42.90 10.71 12.10
CA HIS A 61 42.27 11.10 13.36
C HIS A 61 41.36 9.96 13.87
N PRO A 62 41.34 9.66 15.18
CA PRO A 62 40.52 8.56 15.71
C PRO A 62 39.02 8.67 15.40
N TYR A 63 38.50 9.91 15.35
CA TYR A 63 37.06 10.18 15.20
C TYR A 63 36.69 10.80 13.83
N LEU A 64 37.67 11.13 12.98
CA LEU A 64 37.45 11.70 11.65
C LEU A 64 38.02 10.77 10.58
N PRO A 65 37.33 9.67 10.24
CA PRO A 65 37.84 8.67 9.28
C PRO A 65 38.01 9.24 7.87
N CYS A 66 37.33 10.34 7.55
CA CYS A 66 37.43 11.04 6.28
C CYS A 66 38.69 11.91 6.13
N LEU A 67 39.45 12.16 7.20
CA LEU A 67 40.56 13.11 7.18
C LEU A 67 41.72 12.61 6.32
N GLU A 68 42.19 11.39 6.61
CA GLU A 68 43.27 10.72 5.88
C GLU A 68 43.03 10.64 4.37
N PRO A 69 41.90 10.10 3.87
CA PRO A 69 41.68 9.98 2.44
C PRO A 69 41.57 11.34 1.75
N ARG A 70 41.05 12.38 2.42
CA ARG A 70 40.96 13.73 1.85
C ARG A 70 42.32 14.42 1.76
N ILE A 71 43.16 14.32 2.79
CA ILE A 71 44.53 14.85 2.74
C ILE A 71 45.31 14.16 1.61
N ARG A 72 45.21 12.83 1.54
CA ARG A 72 45.85 12.04 0.48
C ARG A 72 45.37 12.46 -0.91
N ALA A 73 44.05 12.60 -1.10
CA ALA A 73 43.48 12.99 -2.38
C ALA A 73 43.98 14.37 -2.84
N MET A 74 44.03 15.35 -1.95
CA MET A 74 44.54 16.69 -2.27
C MET A 74 46.03 16.66 -2.67
N HIS A 75 46.86 15.90 -1.94
CA HIS A 75 48.27 15.76 -2.30
C HIS A 75 48.48 15.06 -3.65
N LEU A 76 47.72 14.00 -3.93
CA LEU A 76 47.76 13.31 -5.23
C LEU A 76 47.27 14.22 -6.37
N ALA A 77 46.23 15.02 -6.15
CA ALA A 77 45.74 15.99 -7.12
C ALA A 77 46.80 17.05 -7.44
N ILE A 78 47.55 17.50 -6.43
CA ILE A 78 48.69 18.41 -6.60
C ILE A 78 49.80 17.74 -7.44
N ASP A 79 50.18 16.51 -7.10
CA ASP A 79 51.21 15.78 -7.84
C ASP A 79 50.82 15.52 -9.30
N ALA A 80 49.52 15.30 -9.55
CA ALA A 80 48.96 15.13 -10.89
C ALA A 80 48.75 16.45 -11.66
N GLY A 81 49.00 17.61 -11.02
CA GLY A 81 48.76 18.93 -11.62
C GLY A 81 47.28 19.28 -11.83
N GLN A 82 46.38 18.61 -11.11
CA GLN A 82 44.93 18.89 -11.10
C GLN A 82 44.55 19.99 -10.11
N LEU A 83 45.42 20.26 -9.12
CA LEU A 83 45.25 21.29 -8.11
C LEU A 83 46.57 22.04 -7.93
N ASP A 84 46.54 23.37 -8.00
CA ASP A 84 47.74 24.19 -7.82
C ASP A 84 48.18 24.21 -6.35
N ALA A 85 49.48 24.04 -6.10
CA ALA A 85 50.06 24.18 -4.78
C ALA A 85 50.75 25.53 -4.60
N PHE A 86 50.57 26.09 -3.41
CA PHE A 86 51.15 27.34 -2.97
C PHE A 86 51.98 27.13 -1.70
N ARG A 87 52.87 28.08 -1.43
CA ARG A 87 53.54 28.21 -0.13
C ARG A 87 52.69 29.07 0.81
N GLU A 88 53.11 29.18 2.06
CA GLU A 88 52.47 29.99 3.13
C GLU A 88 52.19 31.46 2.73
N ASN A 89 52.92 31.99 1.74
CA ASN A 89 52.77 33.37 1.26
C ASN A 89 51.74 33.54 0.13
N GLY A 90 51.08 32.47 -0.33
CA GLY A 90 50.06 32.52 -1.39
C GLY A 90 50.58 32.85 -2.78
N ARG A 91 51.89 32.95 -3.00
CA ARG A 91 52.43 33.26 -4.33
C ARG A 91 52.35 32.03 -5.23
N ARG A 92 51.84 32.20 -6.45
CA ARG A 92 51.86 31.17 -7.50
C ARG A 92 53.32 30.75 -7.73
N LEU A 93 53.57 29.46 -7.68
CA LEU A 93 54.89 28.92 -7.96
C LEU A 93 55.10 28.78 -9.47
N PRO A 94 56.33 28.99 -9.96
CA PRO A 94 56.71 28.60 -11.31
C PRO A 94 56.36 27.12 -11.56
N LYS A 95 55.94 26.83 -12.79
CA LYS A 95 55.58 25.46 -13.19
C LYS A 95 56.78 24.52 -13.00
N GLY A 96 56.60 23.47 -12.21
CA GLY A 96 57.64 22.46 -11.92
C GLY A 96 58.43 22.70 -10.63
N GLU A 97 58.17 23.77 -9.86
CA GLU A 97 58.77 23.92 -8.53
C GLU A 97 58.13 22.97 -7.52
N HIS A 98 58.96 22.16 -6.86
CA HIS A 98 58.49 21.21 -5.84
C HIS A 98 58.22 21.90 -4.50
N VAL A 99 57.06 21.60 -3.92
CA VAL A 99 56.70 21.98 -2.54
C VAL A 99 56.61 20.72 -1.68
N ALA A 100 57.38 20.70 -0.59
CA ALA A 100 57.29 19.65 0.43
C ALA A 100 55.83 19.49 0.90
N TYR A 101 55.37 18.25 1.07
CA TYR A 101 53.97 17.94 1.36
C TYR A 101 53.44 18.69 2.59
N GLU A 102 54.26 18.81 3.63
CA GLU A 102 53.96 19.49 4.89
C GLU A 102 53.75 21.00 4.74
N ARG A 103 54.21 21.58 3.62
CA ARG A 103 54.14 23.03 3.33
C ARG A 103 53.17 23.36 2.21
N ARG A 104 52.45 22.37 1.67
CA ARG A 104 51.49 22.59 0.59
C ARG A 104 50.27 23.32 1.11
N HIS A 105 49.95 24.40 0.42
CA HIS A 105 48.71 25.14 0.59
C HIS A 105 47.94 25.17 -0.73
N VAL A 106 46.62 25.39 -0.64
CA VAL A 106 45.71 25.46 -1.79
C VAL A 106 44.84 26.72 -1.66
N TYR A 107 44.58 27.40 -2.78
CA TYR A 107 43.56 28.46 -2.78
C TYR A 107 42.18 27.85 -2.67
N GLY A 108 41.30 28.48 -1.89
CA GLY A 108 39.91 28.04 -1.77
C GLY A 108 39.18 27.97 -3.11
N LEU A 109 39.47 28.89 -4.04
CA LEU A 109 38.89 28.91 -5.38
C LEU A 109 39.32 27.67 -6.19
N ASP A 110 40.63 27.38 -6.22
CA ASP A 110 41.16 26.22 -6.96
C ASP A 110 40.65 24.91 -6.35
N LEU A 111 40.59 24.85 -5.01
CA LEU A 111 40.05 23.71 -4.27
C LEU A 111 38.55 23.50 -4.56
N LYS A 112 37.78 24.59 -4.65
CA LYS A 112 36.35 24.56 -4.97
C LYS A 112 36.08 24.05 -6.38
N GLU A 113 36.84 24.52 -7.37
CA GLU A 113 36.71 24.05 -8.75
C GLU A 113 37.13 22.59 -8.90
N TRP A 114 38.22 22.18 -8.24
CA TRP A 114 38.62 20.78 -8.17
C TRP A 114 37.55 19.90 -7.50
N ALA A 115 36.97 20.35 -6.38
CA ALA A 115 35.90 19.65 -5.68
C ALA A 115 34.68 19.39 -6.57
N LYS A 116 34.26 20.40 -7.35
CA LYS A 116 33.17 20.29 -8.33
C LYS A 116 33.46 19.22 -9.39
N ALA A 117 34.71 19.06 -9.78
CA ALA A 117 35.11 18.09 -10.82
C ALA A 117 35.15 16.65 -10.29
N ILE A 118 35.69 16.43 -9.08
CA ILE A 118 35.90 15.07 -8.55
C ILE A 118 34.65 14.47 -7.91
N THR A 119 33.87 15.27 -7.18
CA THR A 119 32.68 14.81 -6.45
C THR A 119 31.61 15.90 -6.48
N PRO A 120 30.87 16.06 -7.59
CA PRO A 120 29.90 17.15 -7.75
C PRO A 120 28.78 17.20 -6.70
N SER A 121 28.54 16.06 -6.03
CA SER A 121 27.58 15.88 -4.94
C SER A 121 28.10 16.33 -3.57
N GLU A 122 29.42 16.42 -3.36
CA GLU A 122 30.01 16.91 -2.10
C GLU A 122 30.26 18.42 -2.19
N ARG A 123 29.56 19.18 -1.33
CA ARG A 123 29.69 20.64 -1.25
C ARG A 123 29.93 21.07 0.20
N PRO A 124 31.19 21.01 0.68
CA PRO A 124 31.51 21.35 2.05
C PRO A 124 31.22 22.82 2.36
N ALA A 125 30.69 23.07 3.56
CA ALA A 125 30.14 24.36 3.93
C ALA A 125 31.13 25.53 3.90
N PHE A 126 32.42 25.24 4.08
CA PHE A 126 33.46 26.26 4.08
C PHE A 126 33.84 26.78 2.68
N LEU A 127 33.44 26.11 1.59
CA LEU A 127 33.74 26.50 0.20
C LEU A 127 32.49 26.89 -0.61
N PHE A 128 31.35 26.30 -0.27
CA PHE A 128 30.10 26.44 -1.01
C PHE A 128 29.05 27.16 -0.16
N ASP A 129 28.43 28.19 -0.73
CA ASP A 129 27.34 28.90 -0.09
C ASP A 129 26.05 28.06 -0.01
N GLU A 130 25.03 28.55 0.69
CA GLU A 130 23.77 27.81 0.86
C GLU A 130 23.08 27.49 -0.46
N VAL A 131 23.14 28.39 -1.44
CA VAL A 131 22.51 28.21 -2.75
C VAL A 131 23.24 27.11 -3.52
N GLU A 132 24.57 27.18 -3.58
CA GLU A 132 25.40 26.14 -4.15
C GLU A 132 25.19 24.82 -3.42
N ARG A 133 25.12 24.76 -2.09
CA ARG A 133 24.84 23.48 -1.39
C ARG A 133 23.45 22.92 -1.71
N GLY A 134 22.46 23.78 -1.95
CA GLY A 134 21.09 23.38 -2.30
C GLY A 134 20.90 22.89 -3.73
N ILE A 135 21.80 23.24 -4.67
CA ILE A 135 21.76 22.74 -6.06
C ILE A 135 22.33 21.31 -6.09
N HIS A 136 21.55 20.32 -5.64
CA HIS A 136 21.96 18.93 -5.74
C HIS A 136 22.09 18.50 -7.22
N THR A 137 23.29 18.15 -7.66
CA THR A 137 23.54 17.65 -9.03
C THR A 137 22.73 16.40 -9.40
N GLY A 138 22.21 15.68 -8.40
CA GLY A 138 21.36 14.50 -8.58
C GLY A 138 19.90 14.81 -8.93
N ILE A 139 19.43 16.05 -8.76
CA ILE A 139 18.05 16.44 -9.11
C ILE A 139 18.16 17.51 -10.19
N THR A 140 18.36 17.08 -11.43
CA THR A 140 18.29 18.01 -12.56
C THR A 140 16.86 18.53 -12.71
N GLN A 141 16.69 19.72 -13.29
CA GLN A 141 15.36 20.28 -13.55
C GLN A 141 14.50 19.31 -14.39
N GLU A 142 15.12 18.58 -15.32
CA GLU A 142 14.47 17.57 -16.14
C GLU A 142 13.99 16.37 -15.30
N ALA A 143 14.79 15.93 -14.32
CA ALA A 143 14.41 14.85 -13.39
C ALA A 143 13.20 15.28 -12.54
N TYR A 144 13.20 16.51 -12.05
CA TYR A 144 12.07 17.08 -11.30
C TYR A 144 10.81 17.18 -12.16
N GLN A 145 10.92 17.74 -13.38
CA GLN A 145 9.79 17.87 -14.29
C GLN A 145 9.20 16.52 -14.70
N SER A 146 10.07 15.53 -14.97
CA SER A 146 9.65 14.16 -15.30
C SER A 146 8.93 13.51 -14.13
N LEU A 147 9.45 13.67 -12.91
CA LEU A 147 8.82 13.13 -11.70
C LEU A 147 7.48 13.82 -11.42
N LYS A 148 7.38 15.14 -11.64
CA LYS A 148 6.14 15.89 -11.49
C LYS A 148 5.08 15.44 -12.50
N ALA A 149 5.46 15.24 -13.77
CA ALA A 149 4.56 14.70 -14.78
C ALA A 149 4.06 13.29 -14.42
N ALA A 150 4.94 12.42 -13.90
CA ALA A 150 4.57 11.09 -13.44
C ALA A 150 3.62 11.12 -12.22
N HIS A 151 3.88 12.04 -11.28
CA HIS A 151 3.01 12.28 -10.12
C HIS A 151 1.61 12.71 -10.58
N ASP A 152 1.52 13.71 -11.45
CA ASP A 152 0.26 14.27 -11.91
C ASP A 152 -0.54 13.24 -12.73
N ALA A 153 0.13 12.41 -13.54
CA ALA A 153 -0.50 11.28 -14.21
C ALA A 153 -1.07 10.25 -13.24
N LYS A 154 -0.36 9.96 -12.14
CA LYS A 154 -0.82 9.04 -11.09
C LYS A 154 -2.00 9.62 -10.32
N GLU A 155 -1.98 10.90 -10.02
CA GLU A 155 -3.08 11.61 -9.36
C GLU A 155 -4.36 11.57 -10.22
N GLN A 156 -4.24 11.81 -11.52
CA GLN A 156 -5.34 11.66 -12.47
C GLN A 156 -5.88 10.21 -12.54
N ASN A 157 -4.99 9.22 -12.47
CA ASN A 157 -5.42 7.81 -12.41
C ASN A 157 -6.19 7.48 -11.14
N VAL A 158 -5.79 8.03 -9.99
CA VAL A 158 -6.51 7.86 -8.72
C VAL A 158 -7.90 8.49 -8.79
N ILE A 159 -8.01 9.72 -9.32
CA ILE A 159 -9.30 10.40 -9.52
C ILE A 159 -10.22 9.54 -10.41
N ARG A 160 -9.71 9.04 -11.54
CA ARG A 160 -10.47 8.19 -12.46
C ARG A 160 -10.90 6.88 -11.80
N ALA A 161 -10.02 6.22 -11.05
CA ALA A 161 -10.32 4.98 -10.35
C ALA A 161 -11.43 5.19 -9.31
N ASN A 162 -11.35 6.26 -8.52
CA ASN A 162 -12.37 6.60 -7.53
C ASN A 162 -13.73 6.91 -8.19
N GLY A 163 -13.74 7.58 -9.35
CA GLY A 163 -14.95 7.78 -10.13
C GLY A 163 -15.62 6.46 -10.55
N ARG A 164 -14.83 5.51 -11.05
CA ARG A 164 -15.33 4.17 -11.43
C ARG A 164 -15.85 3.38 -10.24
N ILE A 165 -15.19 3.48 -9.08
CA ILE A 165 -15.66 2.82 -7.85
C ILE A 165 -17.05 3.34 -7.49
N ARG A 166 -17.24 4.67 -7.50
CA ARG A 166 -18.53 5.28 -7.20
C ARG A 166 -19.63 4.84 -8.16
N GLU A 167 -19.35 4.84 -9.47
CA GLU A 167 -20.30 4.35 -10.49
C GLU A 167 -20.70 2.88 -10.24
N LEU A 168 -19.73 2.03 -9.92
CA LEU A 168 -19.97 0.62 -9.62
C LEU A 168 -20.76 0.42 -8.31
N GLU A 169 -20.54 1.25 -7.29
CA GLU A 169 -21.31 1.23 -6.05
C GLU A 169 -22.77 1.63 -6.28
N GLU A 170 -23.01 2.65 -7.10
CA GLU A 170 -24.36 3.10 -7.48
C GLU A 170 -25.08 2.00 -8.30
N GLU A 171 -24.40 1.36 -9.25
CA GLU A 171 -24.94 0.24 -10.01
C GLU A 171 -25.23 -0.99 -9.12
N LYS A 172 -24.31 -1.34 -8.23
CA LYS A 172 -24.50 -2.42 -7.27
C LYS A 172 -25.73 -2.17 -6.40
N ALA A 173 -25.90 -0.95 -5.88
CA ALA A 173 -27.06 -0.59 -5.07
C ALA A 173 -28.37 -0.74 -5.85
N ARG A 174 -28.39 -0.34 -7.13
CA ARG A 174 -29.54 -0.53 -8.02
C ARG A 174 -29.89 -2.01 -8.20
N VAL A 175 -28.89 -2.83 -8.55
CA VAL A 175 -29.08 -4.27 -8.76
C VAL A 175 -29.52 -4.98 -7.47
N GLU A 176 -28.98 -4.59 -6.32
CA GLU A 176 -29.40 -5.14 -5.02
C GLU A 176 -30.85 -4.79 -4.68
N ALA A 177 -31.29 -3.57 -5.00
CA ALA A 177 -32.68 -3.15 -4.82
C ALA A 177 -33.64 -3.96 -5.71
N GLU A 178 -33.30 -4.12 -6.99
CA GLU A 178 -34.06 -4.96 -7.92
C GLU A 178 -34.15 -6.41 -7.42
N ARG A 179 -33.01 -7.01 -7.06
CA ARG A 179 -32.96 -8.37 -6.50
C ARG A 179 -33.86 -8.51 -5.27
N ASN A 180 -33.83 -7.55 -4.35
CA ASN A 180 -34.66 -7.59 -3.14
C ASN A 180 -36.16 -7.51 -3.48
N SER A 181 -36.54 -6.68 -4.45
CA SER A 181 -37.92 -6.59 -4.92
C SER A 181 -38.40 -7.90 -5.56
N LEU A 182 -37.59 -8.48 -6.45
CA LEU A 182 -37.83 -9.77 -7.07
C LEU A 182 -37.96 -10.89 -6.04
N LYS A 183 -37.05 -10.96 -5.07
CA LYS A 183 -37.11 -11.93 -3.98
C LYS A 183 -38.41 -11.77 -3.18
N GLY A 184 -38.80 -10.55 -2.83
CA GLY A 184 -40.06 -10.28 -2.15
C GLY A 184 -41.30 -10.69 -2.95
N MET A 185 -41.28 -10.55 -4.28
CA MET A 185 -42.36 -11.05 -5.15
C MET A 185 -42.44 -12.59 -5.12
N VAL A 186 -41.30 -13.27 -5.23
CA VAL A 186 -41.22 -14.74 -5.17
C VAL A 186 -41.70 -15.26 -3.82
N ASP A 187 -41.29 -14.63 -2.73
CA ASP A 187 -41.69 -15.02 -1.37
C ASP A 187 -43.22 -14.86 -1.19
N ARG A 188 -43.80 -13.75 -1.66
CA ARG A 188 -45.26 -13.54 -1.64
C ARG A 188 -46.01 -14.58 -2.47
N MET A 189 -45.54 -14.85 -3.68
CA MET A 189 -46.16 -15.84 -4.57
C MET A 189 -46.07 -17.25 -3.98
N SER A 190 -44.96 -17.59 -3.35
CA SER A 190 -44.77 -18.87 -2.67
C SER A 190 -45.71 -19.01 -1.46
N ALA A 191 -45.85 -17.94 -0.66
CA ALA A 191 -46.79 -17.92 0.47
C ALA A 191 -48.24 -18.04 0.00
N GLN A 192 -48.62 -17.38 -1.10
CA GLN A 192 -49.94 -17.52 -1.71
C GLN A 192 -50.20 -18.94 -2.23
N LEU A 193 -49.19 -19.60 -2.81
CA LEU A 193 -49.32 -20.99 -3.23
C LEU A 193 -49.48 -21.95 -2.04
N ALA A 194 -48.81 -21.67 -0.92
CA ALA A 194 -48.90 -22.45 0.30
C ALA A 194 -50.23 -22.26 1.05
N SER A 195 -50.85 -21.08 0.96
CA SER A 195 -52.13 -20.76 1.60
C SER A 195 -53.35 -20.93 0.67
N ALA A 196 -53.14 -21.25 -0.60
CA ALA A 196 -54.22 -21.50 -1.54
C ALA A 196 -55.07 -22.68 -1.06
N PRO A 197 -56.42 -22.56 -1.09
CA PRO A 197 -57.28 -23.69 -0.79
C PRO A 197 -56.97 -24.86 -1.74
N PRO A 198 -57.28 -26.10 -1.33
CA PRO A 198 -57.10 -27.26 -2.19
C PRO A 198 -57.75 -26.99 -3.55
N SER A 199 -57.06 -27.31 -4.65
CA SER A 199 -57.67 -27.17 -5.98
C SER A 199 -59.03 -27.89 -6.03
N GLU A 200 -59.97 -27.41 -6.83
CA GLU A 200 -61.35 -27.95 -6.97
C GLU A 200 -61.37 -29.49 -7.13
N ARG A 201 -60.36 -30.04 -7.81
CA ARG A 201 -60.14 -31.49 -7.97
C ARG A 201 -59.77 -32.20 -6.66
N SER A 202 -58.92 -31.59 -5.84
CA SER A 202 -58.53 -32.13 -4.54
C SER A 202 -59.65 -31.97 -3.49
N GLU A 203 -60.41 -30.87 -3.53
CA GLU A 203 -61.60 -30.71 -2.69
C GLU A 203 -62.66 -31.77 -3.01
N THR A 204 -62.95 -31.99 -4.29
CA THR A 204 -63.86 -33.08 -4.75
C THR A 204 -63.38 -34.45 -4.26
N THR A 205 -62.06 -34.69 -4.28
CA THR A 205 -61.46 -35.93 -3.76
C THR A 205 -61.71 -36.07 -2.26
N TYR A 206 -61.47 -35.02 -1.46
CA TYR A 206 -61.73 -35.05 -0.02
C TYR A 206 -63.21 -35.26 0.30
N LEU A 207 -64.11 -34.54 -0.38
CA LEU A 207 -65.55 -34.68 -0.20
C LEU A 207 -66.03 -36.10 -0.50
N ASN A 208 -65.53 -36.72 -1.57
CA ASN A 208 -65.90 -38.10 -1.92
C ASN A 208 -65.40 -39.11 -0.89
N VAL A 209 -64.17 -38.93 -0.38
CA VAL A 209 -63.61 -39.80 0.67
C VAL A 209 -64.38 -39.63 1.99
N ILE A 210 -64.66 -38.40 2.41
CA ILE A 210 -65.46 -38.10 3.61
C ILE A 210 -66.87 -38.70 3.48
N ALA A 211 -67.53 -38.48 2.34
CA ALA A 211 -68.86 -39.04 2.09
C ALA A 211 -68.86 -40.58 2.14
N GLY A 212 -67.81 -41.22 1.62
CA GLY A 212 -67.63 -42.67 1.71
C GLY A 212 -67.50 -43.14 3.17
N LEU A 213 -66.65 -42.46 3.96
CA LEU A 213 -66.45 -42.77 5.38
C LEU A 213 -67.72 -42.57 6.21
N VAL A 214 -68.43 -41.46 6.02
CA VAL A 214 -69.72 -41.20 6.70
C VAL A 214 -70.70 -42.33 6.41
N ARG A 215 -70.82 -42.77 5.15
CA ARG A 215 -71.71 -43.88 4.77
C ARG A 215 -71.28 -45.25 5.32
N LEU A 216 -70.01 -45.44 5.65
CA LEU A 216 -69.55 -46.63 6.38
C LEU A 216 -69.89 -46.57 7.88
N LEU A 217 -69.95 -45.37 8.47
CA LEU A 217 -70.16 -45.17 9.91
C LEU A 217 -71.64 -45.02 10.29
N THR A 218 -72.50 -44.58 9.36
CA THR A 218 -73.93 -44.38 9.61
C THR A 218 -74.74 -45.60 9.17
N PRO A 219 -75.49 -46.26 10.06
CA PRO A 219 -76.29 -47.42 9.71
C PRO A 219 -77.56 -47.01 8.94
N SER A 220 -77.47 -46.83 7.62
CA SER A 220 -78.59 -47.04 6.66
C SER A 220 -78.20 -46.76 5.19
N GLN A 221 -78.63 -47.69 4.31
CA GLN A 221 -78.69 -47.73 2.82
C GLN A 221 -77.76 -48.71 2.08
N VAL A 222 -76.71 -49.26 2.69
CA VAL A 222 -75.99 -50.43 2.14
C VAL A 222 -76.06 -51.55 3.18
N GLN A 223 -76.88 -52.58 2.91
CA GLN A 223 -77.19 -53.65 3.87
C GLN A 223 -75.95 -54.47 4.29
N ASP A 224 -74.86 -54.45 3.51
CA ASP A 224 -73.63 -55.22 3.78
C ASP A 224 -72.53 -54.49 4.58
N LEU A 225 -72.74 -53.23 4.97
CA LEU A 225 -71.68 -52.41 5.63
C LEU A 225 -72.07 -51.87 7.00
N ALA A 226 -73.33 -52.06 7.41
CA ALA A 226 -73.83 -51.54 8.68
C ALA A 226 -73.31 -52.37 9.87
N GLY A 227 -72.39 -51.79 10.64
CA GLY A 227 -71.97 -52.33 11.94
C GLY A 227 -70.59 -53.01 11.98
N ALA A 228 -69.83 -52.99 10.89
CA ALA A 228 -68.46 -53.53 10.90
C ALA A 228 -67.51 -52.61 11.69
N ARG A 229 -66.94 -53.12 12.78
CA ARG A 229 -65.67 -52.58 13.32
C ARG A 229 -64.56 -53.01 12.37
N TYR A 230 -63.82 -52.04 11.83
CA TYR A 230 -62.68 -52.32 10.96
C TYR A 230 -61.40 -52.29 11.79
N ASP A 231 -60.70 -53.43 11.88
CA ASP A 231 -59.50 -53.58 12.73
C ASP A 231 -58.23 -52.94 12.14
N SER A 232 -58.31 -52.39 10.93
CA SER A 232 -57.17 -51.73 10.29
C SER A 232 -57.59 -50.71 9.24
N GLN A 233 -56.69 -49.76 8.97
CA GLN A 233 -56.80 -48.83 7.84
C GLN A 233 -56.98 -49.58 6.51
N ALA A 234 -56.32 -50.73 6.32
CA ALA A 234 -56.46 -51.55 5.12
C ALA A 234 -57.89 -52.10 4.97
N ALA A 235 -58.52 -52.52 6.08
CA ALA A 235 -59.90 -53.00 6.07
C ALA A 235 -60.89 -51.87 5.69
N VAL A 236 -60.67 -50.65 6.20
CA VAL A 236 -61.47 -49.47 5.81
C VAL A 236 -61.30 -49.15 4.32
N ILE A 237 -60.08 -49.23 3.79
CA ILE A 237 -59.82 -48.98 2.36
C ILE A 237 -60.54 -50.02 1.49
N GLN A 238 -60.49 -51.30 1.86
CA GLN A 238 -61.19 -52.35 1.11
C GLN A 238 -62.71 -52.16 1.15
N ALA A 239 -63.27 -51.80 2.30
CA ALA A 239 -64.69 -51.50 2.43
C ALA A 239 -65.13 -50.32 1.55
N LEU A 240 -64.33 -49.24 1.51
CA LEU A 240 -64.60 -48.09 0.63
C LEU A 240 -64.53 -48.45 -0.85
N LEU A 241 -63.53 -49.25 -1.25
CA LEU A 241 -63.38 -49.69 -2.65
C LEU A 241 -64.52 -50.60 -3.09
N ALA A 242 -64.99 -51.48 -2.21
CA ALA A 242 -66.11 -52.38 -2.48
C ALA A 242 -67.45 -51.61 -2.56
N ALA A 243 -67.66 -50.64 -1.66
CA ALA A 243 -68.90 -49.88 -1.56
C ALA A 243 -69.06 -48.80 -2.65
N PHE A 244 -67.95 -48.21 -3.08
CA PHE A 244 -67.95 -47.06 -4.00
C PHE A 244 -66.97 -47.25 -5.17
N PRO A 245 -67.17 -48.29 -6.00
CA PRO A 245 -66.29 -48.54 -7.13
C PRO A 245 -66.33 -47.37 -8.12
N ALA A 246 -65.17 -47.06 -8.70
CA ALA A 246 -64.99 -46.04 -9.74
C ALA A 246 -65.36 -44.59 -9.38
N ARG A 247 -65.52 -44.24 -8.09
CA ARG A 247 -65.70 -42.84 -7.68
C ARG A 247 -64.38 -42.06 -7.73
N PRO A 248 -64.34 -40.85 -8.34
CA PRO A 248 -63.16 -40.01 -8.35
C PRO A 248 -62.64 -39.76 -6.92
N GLY A 249 -61.39 -40.11 -6.65
CA GLY A 249 -60.77 -39.96 -5.33
C GLY A 249 -60.86 -41.20 -4.42
N ILE A 250 -61.69 -42.20 -4.77
CA ILE A 250 -61.80 -43.50 -4.06
C ILE A 250 -61.06 -44.57 -4.87
N ALA A 251 -59.77 -44.32 -5.12
CA ALA A 251 -58.86 -45.31 -5.68
C ALA A 251 -57.90 -45.80 -4.59
N GLN A 252 -57.46 -47.07 -4.67
CA GLN A 252 -56.65 -47.69 -3.62
C GLN A 252 -55.42 -46.86 -3.27
N ARG A 253 -54.66 -46.45 -4.29
CA ARG A 253 -53.46 -45.60 -4.12
C ARG A 253 -53.80 -44.26 -3.45
N THR A 254 -54.87 -43.60 -3.88
CA THR A 254 -55.29 -42.30 -3.33
C THR A 254 -55.70 -42.41 -1.87
N LEU A 255 -56.47 -43.43 -1.50
CA LEU A 255 -56.87 -43.65 -0.11
C LEU A 255 -55.68 -43.99 0.80
N GLN A 256 -54.76 -44.85 0.35
CA GLN A 256 -53.54 -45.18 1.09
C GLN A 256 -52.68 -43.93 1.34
N GLU A 257 -52.42 -43.13 0.30
CA GLU A 257 -51.64 -41.90 0.41
C GLU A 257 -52.31 -40.89 1.36
N ARG A 258 -53.63 -40.68 1.24
CA ARG A 258 -54.37 -39.68 2.02
C ARG A 258 -54.55 -40.09 3.48
N PHE A 259 -54.90 -41.34 3.77
CA PHE A 259 -55.07 -41.80 5.15
C PHE A 259 -53.74 -41.82 5.89
N ALA A 260 -52.65 -42.23 5.23
CA ALA A 260 -51.31 -42.14 5.83
C ALA A 260 -50.90 -40.69 6.11
N ALA A 261 -51.22 -39.75 5.20
CA ALA A 261 -50.99 -38.32 5.42
C ALA A 261 -51.86 -37.76 6.55
N ALA A 262 -53.13 -38.18 6.67
CA ALA A 262 -54.04 -37.76 7.72
C ALA A 262 -53.56 -38.21 9.11
N ASN A 263 -53.13 -39.48 9.26
CA ASN A 263 -52.57 -39.97 10.52
C ASN A 263 -51.31 -39.21 10.91
N ARG A 264 -50.37 -38.99 9.97
CA ARG A 264 -49.18 -38.16 10.24
C ARG A 264 -49.53 -36.74 10.69
N SER A 265 -50.60 -36.15 10.17
CA SER A 265 -51.04 -34.81 10.58
C SER A 265 -51.59 -34.79 12.00
N ILE A 266 -52.32 -35.83 12.41
CA ILE A 266 -52.80 -35.99 13.79
C ILE A 266 -51.62 -36.24 14.72
N ASP A 267 -50.69 -37.12 14.33
CA ASP A 267 -49.52 -37.47 15.14
C ASP A 267 -48.50 -36.31 15.27
N ALA A 268 -48.53 -35.35 14.33
CA ALA A 268 -47.69 -34.16 14.33
C ALA A 268 -48.35 -32.92 15.00
N SER A 269 -49.62 -33.03 15.43
CA SER A 269 -50.34 -31.99 16.19
C SER A 269 -50.22 -32.22 17.69
#